data_AF-A0A7H0GUF8-F1
#
_entry.id   AF-A0A7H0GUF8-F1
#
_cell.length_a   1.000
_cell.length_b   1.000
_cell.length_c   1.000
_cell.angle_alpha   90.00
_cell.angle_beta   90.00
_cell.angle_gamma   90.00
#
_symmetry.space_group_name_H-M   'P 1'
#
loop_
_entity.id
_entity.type
_entity.pdbx_description
1 polymer ?
#
loop_
_entity_poly.entity_id
_entity_poly.type
_entity_poly.pdbx_seq_one_letter_code
_entity_poly.pdbx_strand_id
1 'polypeptide(L)'
;MNVSSNNTFTFSNGWKADLSGTYLAPERYGYERLRARGQIAIGLQKQLWANKASVKLNATDILYTSNVRSTYAYANFEDTFFNRQDTRVATLSFTYRFGNDKLAPIRRRQSGAEDEKRRAQ
;
A
#
# COMPACT_ATOMS: atom_id res chain seq x y z
N MET A 1 -2.49 -13.93 -15.23
CA MET A 1 -2.42 -12.51 -15.64
C MET A 1 -2.68 -11.64 -14.42
N ASN A 2 -1.90 -10.57 -14.22
CA ASN A 2 -2.06 -9.63 -13.11
C ASN A 2 -2.31 -8.22 -13.65
N VAL A 3 -3.33 -7.55 -13.13
CA VAL A 3 -3.66 -6.16 -13.45
C VAL A 3 -3.69 -5.37 -12.15
N SER A 4 -3.05 -4.21 -12.15
CA SER A 4 -3.09 -3.28 -11.02
C SER A 4 -3.40 -1.86 -11.49
N SER A 5 -4.05 -1.10 -10.61
CA SER A 5 -4.36 0.30 -10.85
C SER A 5 -4.26 1.06 -9.52
N ASN A 6 -3.65 2.24 -9.55
CA ASN A 6 -3.55 3.13 -8.41
C ASN A 6 -3.94 4.54 -8.85
N ASN A 7 -4.87 5.17 -8.13
CA ASN A 7 -5.36 6.50 -8.40
C ASN A 7 -5.30 7.33 -7.12
N THR A 8 -4.71 8.52 -7.20
CA THR A 8 -4.69 9.49 -6.10
C THR A 8 -5.40 10.76 -6.55
N PHE A 9 -6.39 11.17 -5.77
CA PHE A 9 -7.18 12.36 -5.98
C PHE A 9 -6.80 13.39 -4.94
N THR A 10 -6.36 14.57 -5.40
CA THR A 10 -6.09 15.70 -4.50
C THR A 10 -7.20 16.72 -4.66
N PHE A 11 -7.81 17.12 -3.54
CA PHE A 11 -8.87 18.12 -3.52
C PHE A 11 -8.36 19.39 -2.83
N SER A 12 -9.14 20.47 -2.96
CA SER A 12 -8.85 21.71 -2.25
C SER A 12 -8.90 21.51 -0.72
N ASN A 13 -8.30 22.45 0.01
CA ASN A 13 -8.29 22.45 1.47
C ASN A 13 -7.55 21.26 2.11
N GLY A 14 -6.60 20.63 1.42
CA GLY A 14 -5.73 19.59 1.99
C GLY A 14 -6.37 18.21 2.16
N TRP A 15 -7.47 17.94 1.45
CA TRP A 15 -8.04 16.60 1.34
C TRP A 15 -7.33 15.81 0.23
N LYS A 16 -7.08 14.53 0.50
CA LYS A 16 -6.58 13.56 -0.49
C LYS A 16 -7.34 12.26 -0.34
N ALA A 17 -7.68 11.64 -1.46
CA ALA A 17 -8.21 10.28 -1.48
C ALA A 17 -7.34 9.39 -2.36
N ASP A 18 -7.21 8.13 -1.99
CA ASP A 18 -6.47 7.11 -2.73
C ASP A 18 -7.41 5.94 -3.01
N LEU A 19 -7.34 5.40 -4.22
CA LEU A 19 -8.00 4.16 -4.63
C LEU A 19 -6.97 3.28 -5.33
N SER A 20 -6.75 2.09 -4.81
CA SER A 20 -5.90 1.09 -5.43
C SER A 20 -6.63 -0.24 -5.59
N GLY A 21 -6.28 -0.96 -6.65
CA GLY A 21 -6.87 -2.24 -6.97
C GLY A 21 -5.85 -3.17 -7.62
N THR A 22 -5.91 -4.44 -7.28
CA THR A 22 -5.19 -5.52 -7.96
C THR A 22 -6.16 -6.65 -8.30
N TYR A 23 -5.94 -7.26 -9.45
CA TYR A 23 -6.72 -8.40 -9.94
C TYR A 23 -5.77 -9.42 -10.56
N LEU A 24 -5.81 -10.64 -10.02
CA LEU A 24 -5.18 -11.81 -10.57
C LEU A 24 -6.26 -12.66 -11.24
N ALA A 25 -6.13 -12.83 -12.55
CA ALA A 25 -6.99 -13.72 -13.32
C ALA A 25 -6.82 -15.17 -12.85
N PRO A 26 -7.83 -16.04 -13.10
CA PRO A 26 -7.68 -17.47 -12.84
C PRO A 26 -6.45 -18.02 -13.56
N GLU A 27 -5.77 -18.95 -12.90
CA GLU A 27 -4.56 -19.55 -13.42
C GLU A 27 -4.65 -21.07 -13.28
N ARG A 28 -4.05 -21.79 -14.22
CA ARG A 28 -3.88 -23.23 -14.15
C ARG A 28 -2.40 -23.54 -14.08
N TYR A 29 -2.00 -24.29 -13.06
CA TYR A 29 -0.64 -24.74 -12.86
C TYR A 29 -0.65 -26.27 -12.72
N GLY A 30 -0.30 -26.97 -13.80
CA GLY A 30 -0.46 -28.43 -13.87
C GLY A 30 -1.91 -28.87 -13.65
N TYR A 31 -2.14 -29.68 -12.61
CA TYR A 31 -3.45 -30.17 -12.18
C TYR A 31 -4.20 -29.18 -11.26
N GLU A 32 -3.55 -28.10 -10.83
CA GLU A 32 -4.14 -27.09 -9.97
C GLU A 32 -4.83 -26.00 -10.79
N ARG A 33 -6.04 -25.62 -10.38
CA ARG A 33 -6.78 -24.45 -10.89
C ARG A 33 -6.98 -23.45 -9.77
N LEU A 34 -6.27 -22.33 -9.82
CA LEU A 34 -6.49 -21.18 -8.94
C LEU A 34 -7.65 -20.35 -9.46
N ARG A 35 -8.57 -19.99 -8.56
CA ARG A 35 -9.63 -19.02 -8.87
C ARG A 35 -9.06 -17.61 -8.96
N ALA A 36 -9.80 -16.75 -9.68
CA ALA A 36 -9.50 -15.32 -9.69
C ALA A 36 -9.51 -14.79 -8.25
N ARG A 37 -8.56 -13.89 -7.96
CA ARG A 37 -8.48 -13.19 -6.68
C ARG A 37 -8.04 -11.76 -6.91
N GLY A 38 -8.29 -10.89 -5.95
CA GLY A 38 -7.92 -9.49 -6.06
C GLY A 38 -8.14 -8.74 -4.77
N GLN A 39 -7.74 -7.48 -4.75
CA GLN A 39 -7.89 -6.63 -3.59
C GLN A 39 -8.22 -5.21 -4.05
N ILE A 40 -9.15 -4.56 -3.37
CA ILE A 40 -9.37 -3.12 -3.50
C ILE A 40 -9.06 -2.46 -2.15
N ALA A 41 -8.30 -1.37 -2.19
CA ALA A 41 -8.04 -0.55 -1.03
C ALA A 41 -8.41 0.92 -1.33
N ILE A 42 -8.95 1.57 -0.31
CA ILE A 42 -9.31 2.99 -0.33
C ILE A 42 -8.67 3.72 0.84
N GLY A 43 -8.31 4.97 0.62
CA GLY A 43 -7.76 5.85 1.63
C GLY A 43 -8.38 7.25 1.54
N LEU A 44 -8.64 7.87 2.68
CA LEU A 44 -9.02 9.27 2.78
C LEU A 44 -8.11 9.94 3.81
N GLN A 45 -7.51 11.05 3.44
CA GLN A 45 -6.60 11.82 4.26
C GLN A 45 -6.99 13.29 4.28
N LYS A 46 -6.89 13.89 5.46
CA LYS A 46 -7.05 15.33 5.68
C LYS A 46 -5.80 15.89 6.31
N GLN A 47 -5.21 16.89 5.67
CA GLN A 47 -4.19 17.76 6.27
C GLN A 47 -4.84 18.82 7.15
N LEU A 48 -4.23 19.06 8.30
CA LEU A 48 -4.66 20.01 9.34
C LEU A 48 -3.51 20.96 9.68
N TRP A 49 -3.85 22.15 10.17
CA TRP A 49 -2.91 23.16 10.68
C TRP A 49 -1.71 23.43 9.75
N ALA A 50 -1.98 23.69 8.46
CA ALA A 50 -0.95 23.94 7.45
C ALA A 50 0.11 22.82 7.36
N ASN A 51 -0.35 21.57 7.25
CA ASN A 51 0.46 20.35 7.15
C ASN A 51 1.24 19.98 8.43
N LYS A 52 0.88 20.56 9.59
CA LYS A 52 1.44 20.13 10.88
C LYS A 52 0.81 18.84 11.40
N ALA A 53 -0.41 18.52 10.98
CA ALA A 53 -1.01 17.24 11.30
C ALA A 53 -1.82 16.66 10.16
N SER A 54 -2.06 15.35 10.23
CA SER A 54 -2.96 14.67 9.31
C SER A 54 -3.75 13.58 10.00
N VAL A 55 -5.03 13.46 9.62
CA VAL A 55 -5.87 12.31 9.91
C VAL A 55 -6.00 11.48 8.63
N LYS A 56 -5.82 10.17 8.72
CA LYS A 56 -5.97 9.24 7.59
C LYS A 56 -6.82 8.04 8.00
N LEU A 57 -7.82 7.73 7.19
CA LEU A 57 -8.59 6.49 7.26
C LEU A 57 -8.24 5.66 6.03
N ASN A 58 -7.83 4.40 6.21
CA ASN A 58 -7.60 3.46 5.13
C ASN A 58 -8.43 2.20 5.36
N ALA A 59 -8.94 1.62 4.29
CA ALA A 59 -9.56 0.30 4.30
C ALA A 59 -8.95 -0.54 3.18
N THR A 60 -8.56 -1.77 3.50
CA THR A 60 -7.91 -2.70 2.58
C THR A 60 -8.77 -3.95 2.41
N ASP A 61 -8.69 -4.55 1.22
CA ASP A 61 -9.52 -5.69 0.80
C ASP A 61 -11.03 -5.49 1.02
N ILE A 62 -11.57 -4.31 0.68
CA ILE A 62 -12.96 -3.94 1.02
C ILE A 62 -14.01 -4.93 0.49
N LEU A 63 -13.71 -5.69 -0.56
CA LEU A 63 -14.59 -6.70 -1.15
C LEU A 63 -14.34 -8.14 -0.63
N TYR A 64 -13.30 -8.36 0.17
CA TYR A 64 -12.88 -9.67 0.67
C TYR A 64 -12.62 -10.70 -0.44
N THR A 65 -11.85 -10.30 -1.45
CA THR A 65 -11.63 -11.09 -2.67
C THR A 65 -10.20 -11.63 -2.77
N SER A 66 -9.36 -11.38 -1.77
CA SER A 66 -7.95 -11.76 -1.81
C SER A 66 -7.69 -13.21 -1.37
N ASN A 67 -8.67 -13.85 -0.73
CA ASN A 67 -8.60 -15.22 -0.26
C ASN A 67 -8.24 -16.22 -1.37
N VAL A 68 -7.34 -17.15 -1.05
CA VAL A 68 -6.89 -18.15 -2.02
C VAL A 68 -7.87 -19.33 -2.04
N ARG A 69 -8.33 -19.67 -3.24
CA ARG A 69 -9.09 -20.89 -3.51
C ARG A 69 -8.51 -21.60 -4.72
N SER A 70 -8.12 -22.85 -4.55
CA SER A 70 -7.65 -23.70 -5.63
C SER A 70 -8.30 -25.08 -5.59
N THR A 71 -8.34 -25.70 -6.76
CA THR A 71 -8.84 -27.07 -6.94
C THR A 71 -7.80 -27.87 -7.68
N TYR A 72 -7.42 -29.02 -7.14
CA TYR A 72 -6.53 -29.99 -7.77
C TYR A 72 -7.39 -31.10 -8.37
N ALA A 73 -7.32 -31.30 -9.68
CA ALA A 73 -8.08 -32.33 -10.38
C ALA A 73 -7.14 -33.35 -11.03
N TYR A 74 -7.12 -34.57 -10.50
CA TYR A 74 -6.41 -35.72 -11.04
C TYR A 74 -7.41 -36.71 -11.66
N ALA A 75 -6.92 -37.70 -12.41
CA ALA A 75 -7.79 -38.64 -13.13
C ALA A 75 -8.74 -39.43 -12.20
N ASN A 76 -8.35 -39.61 -10.94
CA ASN A 76 -9.03 -40.46 -9.97
C ASN A 76 -9.46 -39.73 -8.69
N PHE A 77 -9.11 -38.46 -8.49
CA PHE A 77 -9.55 -37.68 -7.34
C PHE A 77 -9.54 -36.17 -7.60
N GLU A 78 -10.39 -35.45 -6.86
CA GLU A 78 -10.44 -33.99 -6.82
C GLU A 78 -10.25 -33.52 -5.37
N ASP A 79 -9.38 -32.54 -5.17
CA ASP A 79 -9.16 -31.88 -3.88
C ASP A 79 -9.39 -30.37 -4.01
N THR A 80 -9.99 -29.75 -2.99
CA THR A 80 -10.24 -28.31 -2.94
C THR A 80 -9.57 -27.68 -1.75
N PHE A 81 -8.62 -26.79 -2.03
CA PHE A 81 -7.94 -25.99 -1.04
C PHE A 81 -8.59 -24.62 -0.90
N PHE A 82 -8.92 -24.24 0.33
CA PHE A 82 -9.46 -22.92 0.64
C PHE A 82 -8.72 -22.32 1.85
N ASN A 83 -8.05 -21.19 1.62
CA ASN A 83 -7.31 -20.49 2.65
C ASN A 83 -8.02 -19.17 3.00
N ARG A 84 -8.56 -19.14 4.23
CA ARG A 84 -9.25 -17.98 4.76
C ARG A 84 -8.31 -17.16 5.65
N GLN A 85 -7.91 -15.99 5.18
CA GLN A 85 -7.09 -15.03 5.91
C GLN A 85 -7.92 -13.83 6.34
N ASP A 86 -7.43 -13.13 7.37
CA ASP A 86 -7.95 -11.85 7.81
C ASP A 86 -7.28 -10.72 7.04
N THR A 87 -7.80 -10.47 5.84
CA THR A 87 -7.23 -9.53 4.86
C THR A 87 -7.94 -8.18 4.85
N ARG A 88 -9.15 -8.12 5.45
CA ARG A 88 -9.94 -6.89 5.59
C ARG A 88 -9.49 -6.10 6.80
N VAL A 89 -8.75 -5.03 6.57
CA VAL A 89 -8.25 -4.17 7.64
C VAL A 89 -8.66 -2.73 7.39
N ALA A 90 -9.26 -2.12 8.40
CA ALA A 90 -9.51 -0.68 8.45
C ALA A 90 -8.61 -0.04 9.50
N THR A 91 -7.89 1.01 9.11
CA THR A 91 -6.90 1.70 9.95
C THR A 91 -7.20 3.18 9.98
N LEU A 92 -7.45 3.72 11.17
CA LEU A 92 -7.50 5.15 11.43
C LEU A 92 -6.16 5.58 12.04
N SER A 93 -5.56 6.63 11.50
CA SER A 93 -4.27 7.15 11.95
C SER A 93 -4.32 8.66 12.10
N PHE A 94 -3.75 9.14 13.20
CA PHE A 94 -3.46 10.55 13.42
C PHE A 94 -1.95 10.75 13.50
N THR A 95 -1.44 11.75 12.81
CA THR A 95 -0.01 12.09 12.81
C THR A 95 0.13 13.57 13.09
N TYR A 96 0.99 13.93 14.04
CA TYR A 96 1.31 15.31 14.38
C TYR A 96 2.83 15.51 14.33
N ARG A 97 3.27 16.60 13.68
CA ARG A 97 4.68 16.95 13.55
C ARG A 97 5.07 17.95 14.63
N PHE A 98 5.97 17.54 15.50
CA PHE A 98 6.59 18.41 16.51
C PHE A 98 7.90 19.00 15.97
N GLY A 99 8.16 20.29 16.20
CA GLY A 99 9.37 20.97 15.74
C GLY A 99 9.13 22.43 15.34
N ASN A 100 10.22 23.20 15.21
CA ASN A 100 10.15 24.58 14.74
C ASN A 100 10.45 24.65 13.24
N ASP A 101 9.40 24.72 12.42
CA ASP A 101 9.50 24.86 10.95
C ASP A 101 10.17 26.18 10.52
N LYS A 102 10.42 27.11 11.46
CA LYS A 102 11.07 28.41 11.23
C LYS A 102 12.59 28.38 11.41
N LEU A 103 13.16 27.30 11.92
CA LEU A 103 14.62 27.16 11.97
C LEU A 103 15.10 26.93 10.54
N ALA A 104 15.83 27.91 9.98
CA ALA A 104 16.51 27.72 8.71
C ALA A 104 17.29 26.39 8.76
N PRO A 105 17.24 25.56 7.70
CA PRO A 105 18.03 24.34 7.67
C PRO A 105 19.46 24.74 8.01
N ILE A 106 20.01 24.17 9.09
CA ILE A 106 21.42 24.34 9.42
C ILE A 106 22.14 23.98 8.13
N ARG A 107 22.74 24.98 7.45
CA ARG A 107 23.71 24.71 6.40
C ARG A 107 24.69 23.77 7.07
N ARG A 108 24.62 22.47 6.76
CA ARG A 108 25.72 21.57 7.07
C ARG A 108 26.91 22.28 6.45
N ARG A 109 27.78 22.87 7.27
CA ARG A 109 29.13 23.17 6.82
C ARG A 109 29.59 21.80 6.33
N GLN A 110 29.77 21.66 5.02
CA GLN A 110 30.74 20.70 4.53
C GLN A 110 32.01 21.07 5.30
N SER A 111 32.30 20.33 6.36
CA SER A 111 33.60 20.44 7.00
C SER A 111 34.58 19.99 5.92
N GLY A 112 35.75 20.60 5.84
CA GLY A 112 36.77 20.23 4.84
C GLY A 112 37.11 18.73 4.85
N ALA A 113 36.72 17.99 5.89
CA ALA A 113 36.81 16.54 5.95
C ALA A 113 35.95 15.80 4.91
N GLU A 114 34.78 16.32 4.50
CA GLU A 114 34.00 15.70 3.41
C GLU A 114 34.63 15.93 2.04
N ASP A 115 35.31 17.06 1.85
CA ASP A 115 36.07 17.34 0.63
C ASP A 115 37.32 16.45 0.53
N GLU A 116 38.01 16.21 1.65
CA GLU A 116 39.17 15.31 1.70
C GLU A 116 38.76 13.85 1.42
N LYS A 117 37.64 13.40 1.99
CA LYS A 117 37.12 12.04 1.78
C LYS A 117 36.75 11.76 0.32
N ARG A 118 36.46 12.80 -0.46
CA ARG A 118 36.15 12.74 -1.90
C ARG A 118 37.40 12.85 -2.79
N ARG A 119 38.52 13.36 -2.27
CA ARG A 119 39.83 13.34 -2.94
C ARG A 119 40.58 12.02 -2.76
N ALA A 120 40.28 11.30 -1.69
CA ALA A 120 40.84 9.99 -1.39
C ALA A 120 40.04 8.80 -1.99
N GLN A 121 39.03 9.06 -2.82
CA GLN A 121 38.27 8.05 -3.58
C GLN A 121 38.61 8.10 -5.06
#